data_AF-A0A2K8XE30-F1
#
_entry.id   AF-A0A2K8XE30-F1
#
_cell.length_a   1.000
_cell.length_b   1.000
_cell.length_c   1.000
_cell.angle_alpha   90.00
_cell.angle_beta   90.00
_cell.angle_gamma   90.00
#
_symmetry.space_group_name_H-M   'P 1'
#
loop_
_entity.id
_entity.type
_entity.pdbx_description
1 polymer ?
#
loop_
_entity_poly.entity_id
_entity_poly.type
_entity_poly.pdbx_seq_one_letter_code
_entity_poly.pdbx_strand_id
1 'polypeptide(L)'
;MTTEALYQELTYVNHSREKRLYYANLVINDISLIPKLLDILFMVDDKISPRAAWVFEFMCGEKLEAIIPFLDSFTKNIHKVHLDSAVRPVAKVCEYLVKALYSKHDNAIKKALRHKHKEKIIEACFDWMINDEKIAPKAYAMNSLFLLGSDYDWIHPELVLILERDYQMQSSGFKARAGHILKKIKR
;
A
#
# COMPACT_ATOMS: atom_id res chain seq x y z
N MET A 1 -22.28 8.46 10.32
CA MET A 1 -22.53 7.01 10.08
C MET A 1 -21.75 6.18 11.10
N THR A 2 -22.32 5.10 11.65
CA THR A 2 -21.61 4.18 12.57
C THR A 2 -20.71 3.20 11.80
N THR A 3 -19.87 2.43 12.49
CA THR A 3 -19.00 1.42 11.85
C THR A 3 -19.84 0.30 11.23
N GLU A 4 -20.92 -0.12 11.90
CA GLU A 4 -21.84 -1.15 11.42
C GLU A 4 -22.57 -0.68 10.16
N ALA A 5 -23.02 0.58 10.13
CA ALA A 5 -23.66 1.16 8.96
C ALA A 5 -22.68 1.27 7.77
N LEU A 6 -21.43 1.70 8.02
CA LEU A 6 -20.40 1.71 6.98
C LEU A 6 -20.09 0.31 6.46
N TYR A 7 -20.02 -0.68 7.36
CA TYR A 7 -19.81 -2.08 7.00
C TYR A 7 -20.91 -2.58 6.06
N GLN A 8 -22.18 -2.27 6.35
CA GLN A 8 -23.30 -2.63 5.46
C GLN A 8 -23.19 -1.92 4.10
N GLU A 9 -22.82 -0.63 4.08
CA GLU A 9 -22.58 0.10 2.84
C GLU A 9 -21.49 -0.55 1.96
N LEU A 10 -20.41 -1.03 2.57
CA LEU A 10 -19.32 -1.69 1.85
C LEU A 10 -19.77 -3.01 1.19
N THR A 11 -20.90 -3.60 1.57
CA THR A 11 -21.49 -4.77 0.88
C THR A 11 -21.98 -4.46 -0.54
N TYR A 12 -22.13 -3.19 -0.91
CA TYR A 12 -22.48 -2.75 -2.26
C TYR A 12 -21.26 -2.32 -3.09
N VAL A 13 -20.07 -2.23 -2.49
CA VAL A 13 -18.82 -1.99 -3.22
C VAL A 13 -18.51 -3.20 -4.09
N ASN A 14 -18.24 -2.97 -5.37
CA ASN A 14 -17.85 -4.00 -6.32
C ASN A 14 -16.52 -3.65 -7.01
N HIS A 15 -16.16 -4.43 -8.04
CA HIS A 15 -14.89 -4.26 -8.74
C HIS A 15 -14.85 -3.06 -9.69
N SER A 16 -15.99 -2.42 -9.96
CA SER A 16 -16.05 -1.27 -10.87
C SER A 16 -15.33 -0.05 -10.30
N ARG A 17 -14.64 0.67 -11.18
CA ARG A 17 -13.99 1.95 -10.84
C ARG A 17 -15.01 2.96 -10.30
N GLU A 18 -16.19 3.02 -10.93
CA GLU A 18 -17.27 3.94 -10.56
C GLU A 18 -17.71 3.75 -9.11
N LYS A 19 -18.02 2.52 -8.69
CA LYS A 19 -18.46 2.27 -7.30
C LYS A 19 -17.35 2.53 -6.29
N ARG A 20 -16.11 2.13 -6.59
CA ARG A 20 -14.98 2.39 -5.68
C ARG A 20 -14.73 3.89 -5.51
N LEU A 21 -14.83 4.65 -6.60
CA LEU A 21 -14.69 6.11 -6.56
C LEU A 21 -15.85 6.79 -5.83
N TYR A 22 -17.08 6.30 -6.01
CA TYR A 22 -18.24 6.78 -5.25
C TYR A 22 -18.02 6.65 -3.74
N TYR A 23 -17.64 5.47 -3.26
CA TYR A 23 -17.38 5.25 -1.83
C TYR A 23 -16.12 5.96 -1.32
N ALA A 24 -15.10 6.10 -2.15
CA ALA A 24 -13.93 6.93 -1.82
C ALA A 24 -14.32 8.39 -1.58
N ASN A 25 -15.15 8.96 -2.46
CA ASN A 25 -15.66 10.33 -2.31
C ASN A 25 -16.55 10.49 -1.07
N LEU A 26 -17.36 9.48 -0.74
CA LEU A 26 -18.14 9.45 0.50
C LEU A 26 -17.21 9.61 1.72
N VAL A 27 -16.10 8.87 1.76
CA VAL A 27 -15.11 8.93 2.85
C VAL A 27 -14.30 10.23 2.82
N ILE A 28 -13.99 10.78 1.64
CA ILE A 28 -13.31 12.07 1.49
C ILE A 28 -14.18 13.22 2.03
N ASN A 29 -15.49 13.15 1.79
CA ASN A 29 -16.46 14.16 2.23
C ASN A 29 -16.75 14.09 3.73
N ASP A 30 -16.57 12.92 4.37
CA ASP A 30 -16.68 12.74 5.82
C ASP A 30 -15.45 11.99 6.36
N ILE A 31 -14.42 12.77 6.71
CA ILE A 31 -13.14 12.25 7.24
C ILE A 31 -13.32 11.44 8.53
N SER A 32 -14.43 11.64 9.27
CA SER A 32 -14.74 10.85 10.47
C SER A 32 -14.97 9.35 10.17
N LEU A 33 -15.15 8.99 8.90
CA LEU A 33 -15.31 7.63 8.43
C LEU A 33 -13.99 6.89 8.20
N ILE A 34 -12.88 7.60 8.03
CA ILE A 34 -11.56 6.99 7.80
C ILE A 34 -11.15 6.01 8.92
N PRO A 35 -11.25 6.34 10.22
CA PRO A 35 -10.89 5.38 11.27
C PRO A 35 -11.77 4.13 11.22
N LYS A 36 -13.07 4.30 10.96
CA LYS A 36 -14.03 3.17 10.83
C LYS A 36 -13.71 2.30 9.61
N LEU A 37 -13.32 2.92 8.49
CA LEU A 37 -12.89 2.23 7.29
C LEU A 37 -11.61 1.42 7.55
N LEU A 38 -10.66 1.98 8.31
CA LEU A 38 -9.45 1.26 8.72
C LEU A 38 -9.77 0.11 9.66
N ASP A 39 -10.69 0.29 10.62
CA ASP A 39 -11.13 -0.80 11.50
C ASP A 39 -11.66 -1.99 10.70
N ILE A 40 -12.50 -1.74 9.69
CA ILE A 40 -13.03 -2.78 8.80
C ILE A 40 -11.95 -3.38 7.90
N LEU A 41 -11.04 -2.55 7.36
CA LEU A 41 -9.91 -3.02 6.55
C LEU A 41 -9.05 -4.02 7.35
N PHE A 42 -8.83 -3.77 8.64
CA PHE A 42 -8.02 -4.65 9.49
C PHE A 42 -8.82 -5.80 10.15
N MET A 43 -10.08 -6.03 9.75
CA MET A 43 -10.79 -7.29 10.01
C MET A 43 -10.29 -8.35 9.01
N VAL A 44 -9.05 -8.80 9.18
CA VAL A 44 -8.28 -9.49 8.13
C VAL A 44 -8.81 -10.86 7.69
N ASP A 45 -9.74 -11.44 8.45
CA ASP A 45 -10.44 -12.69 8.08
C ASP A 45 -11.86 -12.44 7.54
N ASP A 46 -12.29 -11.18 7.49
CA ASP A 46 -13.62 -10.79 7.04
C ASP A 46 -13.65 -10.53 5.51
N LYS A 47 -14.69 -11.04 4.86
CA LYS A 47 -14.91 -10.88 3.41
C LYS A 47 -15.10 -9.42 2.96
N ILE A 48 -15.42 -8.51 3.86
CA ILE A 48 -15.59 -7.07 3.60
C ILE A 48 -14.28 -6.30 3.73
N SER A 49 -13.28 -6.82 4.45
CA SER A 49 -11.95 -6.18 4.56
C SER A 49 -11.35 -5.82 3.20
N PRO A 50 -11.35 -6.70 2.17
CA PRO A 50 -10.87 -6.33 0.83
C PRO A 50 -11.62 -5.16 0.19
N ARG A 51 -12.91 -5.00 0.47
CA ARG A 51 -13.73 -3.90 -0.07
C ARG A 51 -13.38 -2.59 0.62
N ALA A 52 -13.19 -2.62 1.93
CA ALA A 52 -12.65 -1.48 2.67
C ALA A 52 -11.27 -1.08 2.13
N ALA A 53 -10.39 -2.06 1.85
CA ALA A 53 -9.08 -1.82 1.25
C ALA A 53 -9.18 -1.15 -0.13
N TRP A 54 -10.12 -1.54 -0.99
CA TRP A 54 -10.35 -0.88 -2.28
C TRP A 54 -10.80 0.58 -2.14
N VAL A 55 -11.74 0.84 -1.23
CA VAL A 55 -12.22 2.19 -0.97
C VAL A 55 -11.09 3.06 -0.41
N PHE A 56 -10.30 2.51 0.51
CA PHE A 56 -9.16 3.19 1.11
C PHE A 56 -8.06 3.52 0.07
N GLU A 57 -7.75 2.58 -0.82
CA GLU A 57 -6.82 2.79 -1.94
C GLU A 57 -7.29 3.92 -2.86
N PHE A 58 -8.56 3.92 -3.24
CA PHE A 58 -9.13 4.96 -4.11
C PHE A 58 -9.14 6.32 -3.41
N MET A 59 -9.51 6.36 -2.13
CA MET A 59 -9.46 7.59 -1.34
C MET A 59 -8.03 8.15 -1.28
N CYS A 60 -7.02 7.31 -1.03
CA CYS A 60 -5.62 7.73 -1.06
C CYS A 60 -5.15 8.15 -2.47
N GLY A 61 -5.73 7.58 -3.53
CA GLY A 61 -5.44 7.97 -4.90
C GLY A 61 -5.98 9.36 -5.27
N GLU A 62 -7.13 9.76 -4.71
CA GLU A 62 -7.77 11.04 -4.96
C GLU A 62 -7.30 12.15 -3.99
N LYS A 63 -7.11 11.81 -2.71
CA LYS A 63 -6.75 12.76 -1.65
C LYS A 63 -5.81 12.11 -0.62
N LEU A 64 -4.56 11.89 -1.01
CA LEU A 64 -3.57 11.18 -0.20
C LEU A 64 -3.38 11.80 1.19
N GLU A 65 -3.42 13.12 1.32
CA GLU A 65 -3.23 13.84 2.59
C GLU A 65 -4.28 13.50 3.65
N ALA A 66 -5.45 12.96 3.26
CA ALA A 66 -6.49 12.55 4.20
C ALA A 66 -6.04 11.41 5.13
N ILE A 67 -5.02 10.63 4.75
CA ILE A 67 -4.45 9.57 5.59
C ILE A 67 -3.58 10.11 6.74
N ILE A 68 -3.11 11.37 6.67
CA ILE A 68 -2.09 11.92 7.59
C ILE A 68 -2.44 11.70 9.07
N PRO A 69 -3.67 11.99 9.54
CA PRO A 69 -4.03 11.78 10.95
C PRO A 69 -4.05 10.30 11.36
N PHE A 70 -4.06 9.37 10.39
CA PHE A 70 -4.26 7.94 10.57
C PHE A 70 -3.04 7.10 10.18
N LEU A 71 -1.91 7.73 9.81
CA LEU A 71 -0.67 7.03 9.44
C LEU A 71 -0.21 6.03 10.50
N ASP A 72 -0.35 6.40 11.79
CA ASP A 72 0.00 5.53 12.91
C ASP A 72 -0.89 4.28 12.96
N SER A 73 -2.20 4.44 12.83
CA SER A 73 -3.15 3.30 12.81
C SER A 73 -2.93 2.42 11.58
N PHE A 74 -2.77 3.03 10.40
CA PHE A 74 -2.53 2.32 9.16
C PHE A 74 -1.23 1.50 9.24
N THR A 75 -0.08 2.16 9.43
CA THR A 75 1.24 1.51 9.38
C THR A 75 1.44 0.45 10.45
N LYS A 76 0.88 0.65 11.65
CA LYS A 76 0.96 -0.34 12.74
C LYS A 76 0.26 -1.65 12.38
N ASN A 77 -0.76 -1.64 11.52
CA ASN A 77 -1.60 -2.82 11.25
C ASN A 77 -1.38 -3.44 9.85
N ILE A 78 -0.56 -2.85 8.97
CA ILE A 78 -0.31 -3.38 7.59
C ILE A 78 0.04 -4.86 7.61
N HIS A 79 0.95 -5.28 8.50
CA HIS A 79 1.46 -6.65 8.62
C HIS A 79 0.37 -7.71 8.89
N LYS A 80 -0.83 -7.31 9.32
CA LYS A 80 -1.93 -8.24 9.57
C LYS A 80 -2.64 -8.66 8.28
N VAL A 81 -2.57 -7.84 7.23
CA VAL A 81 -3.36 -8.01 6.01
C VAL A 81 -2.79 -9.17 5.19
N HIS A 82 -3.58 -10.22 5.02
CA HIS A 82 -3.14 -11.45 4.34
C HIS A 82 -4.04 -11.89 3.17
N LEU A 83 -5.27 -11.36 3.06
CA LEU A 83 -6.14 -11.66 1.91
C LEU A 83 -5.60 -10.99 0.64
N ASP A 84 -5.27 -11.77 -0.40
CA ASP A 84 -4.76 -11.29 -1.71
C ASP A 84 -5.47 -10.01 -2.23
N SER A 85 -6.80 -10.02 -2.12
CA SER A 85 -7.68 -8.96 -2.60
C SER A 85 -7.54 -7.63 -1.81
N ALA A 86 -7.09 -7.71 -0.56
CA ALA A 86 -6.77 -6.58 0.33
C ALA A 86 -5.28 -6.20 0.29
N VAL A 87 -4.36 -7.19 0.16
CA VAL A 87 -2.91 -6.96 0.11
C VAL A 87 -2.53 -6.03 -1.04
N ARG A 88 -3.05 -6.27 -2.25
CA ARG A 88 -2.74 -5.42 -3.43
C ARG A 88 -3.08 -3.94 -3.20
N PRO A 89 -4.31 -3.57 -2.77
CA PRO A 89 -4.65 -2.19 -2.45
C PRO A 89 -3.74 -1.57 -1.37
N VAL A 90 -3.46 -2.31 -0.29
CA VAL A 90 -2.62 -1.85 0.81
C VAL A 90 -1.18 -1.58 0.36
N ALA A 91 -0.60 -2.49 -0.43
CA ALA A 91 0.71 -2.32 -1.03
C ALA A 91 0.77 -1.09 -1.96
N LYS A 92 -0.31 -0.82 -2.69
CA LYS A 92 -0.41 0.37 -3.54
C LYS A 92 -0.50 1.67 -2.74
N VAL A 93 -1.21 1.68 -1.61
CA VAL A 93 -1.22 2.84 -0.70
C VAL A 93 0.18 3.10 -0.14
N CYS A 94 0.92 2.06 0.23
CA CYS A 94 2.32 2.20 0.64
C CYS A 94 3.16 2.86 -0.47
N GLU A 95 2.99 2.43 -1.72
CA GLU A 95 3.67 3.04 -2.86
C GLU A 95 3.28 4.51 -3.06
N TYR A 96 2.00 4.89 -2.87
CA TYR A 96 1.56 6.29 -2.92
C TYR A 96 2.29 7.15 -1.89
N LEU A 97 2.35 6.68 -0.64
CA LEU A 97 3.06 7.38 0.44
C LEU A 97 4.55 7.55 0.12
N VAL A 98 5.21 6.49 -0.34
CA VAL A 98 6.64 6.52 -0.66
C VAL A 98 6.91 7.41 -1.88
N LYS A 99 6.08 7.35 -2.94
CA LYS A 99 6.21 8.26 -4.08
C LYS A 99 6.03 9.73 -3.68
N ALA A 100 5.10 10.02 -2.79
CA ALA A 100 4.92 11.38 -2.28
C ALA A 100 6.13 11.84 -1.45
N LEU A 101 6.69 10.95 -0.62
CA LEU A 101 7.92 11.21 0.13
C LEU A 101 9.10 11.60 -0.78
N TYR A 102 9.30 10.89 -1.91
CA TYR A 102 10.40 11.15 -2.85
C TYR A 102 10.00 12.02 -4.05
N SER A 103 8.84 12.67 -4.01
CA SER A 103 8.41 13.60 -5.05
C SER A 103 9.38 14.78 -5.16
N LYS A 104 9.51 15.39 -6.33
CA LYS A 104 10.32 16.63 -6.49
C LYS A 104 9.69 17.82 -5.78
N HIS A 105 8.36 17.84 -5.67
CA HIS A 105 7.62 18.94 -5.05
C HIS A 105 7.44 18.69 -3.55
N ASP A 106 7.45 19.78 -2.76
CA ASP A 106 7.07 19.69 -1.35
C ASP A 106 5.59 19.33 -1.22
N ASN A 107 5.25 18.54 -0.20
CA ASN A 107 3.87 18.12 0.07
C ASN A 107 3.72 17.74 1.55
N ALA A 108 2.47 17.62 2.01
CA ALA A 108 2.20 17.35 3.42
C ALA A 108 2.67 15.95 3.87
N ILE A 109 2.72 14.97 2.96
CA ILE A 109 3.18 13.60 3.28
C ILE A 109 4.66 13.60 3.65
N LYS A 110 5.52 14.38 2.97
CA LYS A 110 6.95 14.51 3.33
C LYS A 110 7.16 14.94 4.78
N LYS A 111 6.29 15.84 5.28
CA LYS A 111 6.36 16.37 6.65
C LYS A 111 5.72 15.41 7.66
N ALA A 112 4.72 14.63 7.25
CA ALA A 112 3.97 13.73 8.12
C ALA A 112 4.60 12.33 8.28
N LEU A 113 5.31 11.84 7.27
CA LEU A 113 5.82 10.46 7.23
C LEU A 113 7.12 10.32 8.05
N ARG A 114 6.96 9.98 9.33
CA ARG A 114 8.03 9.75 10.31
C ARG A 114 8.78 8.42 10.08
N HIS A 115 9.97 8.31 10.65
CA HIS A 115 10.83 7.11 10.60
C HIS A 115 10.06 5.81 10.90
N LYS A 116 9.33 5.77 12.02
CA LYS A 116 8.50 4.62 12.41
C LYS A 116 7.49 4.16 11.35
N HIS A 117 6.94 5.09 10.56
CA HIS A 117 6.01 4.73 9.48
C HIS A 117 6.78 4.11 8.31
N LYS A 118 7.95 4.68 7.98
CA LYS A 118 8.82 4.18 6.91
C LYS A 118 9.29 2.75 7.23
N GLU A 119 9.74 2.48 8.46
CA GLU A 119 10.15 1.14 8.90
C GLU A 119 9.04 0.10 8.71
N LYS A 120 7.81 0.42 9.13
CA LYS A 120 6.67 -0.51 8.95
C LYS A 120 6.29 -0.73 7.49
N ILE A 121 6.45 0.29 6.64
CA ILE A 121 6.29 0.12 5.19
C ILE A 121 7.41 -0.76 4.62
N ILE A 122 8.65 -0.58 5.06
CA ILE A 122 9.80 -1.38 4.63
C ILE A 122 9.61 -2.85 5.01
N GLU A 123 9.28 -3.13 6.28
CA GLU A 123 8.99 -4.47 6.80
C GLU A 123 7.92 -5.16 5.92
N ALA A 124 6.76 -4.53 5.75
CA ALA A 124 5.68 -5.10 4.94
C ALA A 124 6.07 -5.31 3.47
N CYS A 125 6.83 -4.38 2.87
CA CYS A 125 7.30 -4.55 1.49
C CYS A 125 8.24 -5.75 1.34
N PHE A 126 9.16 -5.96 2.28
CA PHE A 126 10.03 -7.14 2.25
C PHE A 126 9.26 -8.43 2.49
N ASP A 127 8.30 -8.43 3.43
CA ASP A 127 7.42 -9.59 3.65
C ASP A 127 6.69 -9.98 2.35
N TRP A 128 6.12 -9.01 1.63
CA TRP A 128 5.46 -9.28 0.35
C TRP A 128 6.43 -9.76 -0.74
N MET A 129 7.67 -9.30 -0.72
CA MET A 129 8.69 -9.75 -1.69
C MET A 129 9.12 -11.19 -1.44
N ILE A 130 9.25 -11.57 -0.18
CA ILE A 130 9.75 -12.88 0.27
C ILE A 130 8.66 -13.95 0.19
N ASN A 131 7.42 -13.64 0.59
CA ASN A 131 6.32 -14.59 0.64
C ASN A 131 5.71 -14.88 -0.74
N ASP A 132 4.86 -15.91 -0.83
CA ASP A 132 4.13 -16.28 -2.05
C ASP A 132 2.93 -15.35 -2.32
N GLU A 133 3.24 -14.08 -2.56
CA GLU A 133 2.28 -13.05 -2.91
C GLU A 133 2.07 -12.92 -4.42
N LYS A 134 0.91 -12.38 -4.81
CA LYS A 134 0.64 -12.05 -6.21
C LYS A 134 1.64 -11.02 -6.75
N ILE A 135 1.79 -11.00 -8.07
CA ILE A 135 2.75 -10.13 -8.78
C ILE A 135 2.50 -8.64 -8.51
N ALA A 136 1.24 -8.22 -8.38
CA ALA A 136 0.91 -6.80 -8.21
C ALA A 136 1.41 -6.21 -6.87
N PRO A 137 1.13 -6.80 -5.69
CA PRO A 137 1.78 -6.41 -4.43
C PRO A 137 3.30 -6.33 -4.53
N LYS A 138 3.94 -7.37 -5.05
CA LYS A 138 5.40 -7.41 -5.25
C LYS A 138 5.89 -6.24 -6.10
N ALA A 139 5.20 -5.91 -7.18
CA ALA A 139 5.59 -4.78 -8.03
C ALA A 139 5.53 -3.42 -7.30
N TYR A 140 4.53 -3.19 -6.46
CA TYR A 140 4.42 -1.98 -5.63
C TYR A 140 5.50 -1.96 -4.53
N ALA A 141 5.75 -3.11 -3.90
CA ALA A 141 6.79 -3.29 -2.90
C ALA A 141 8.18 -2.99 -3.48
N MET A 142 8.53 -3.57 -4.63
CA MET A 142 9.82 -3.36 -5.30
C MET A 142 10.09 -1.87 -5.55
N ASN A 143 9.11 -1.13 -6.06
CA ASN A 143 9.30 0.30 -6.33
C ASN A 143 9.41 1.12 -5.04
N SER A 144 8.66 0.75 -4.01
CA SER A 144 8.74 1.38 -2.68
C SER A 144 10.12 1.17 -2.07
N LEU A 145 10.62 -0.08 -2.04
CA LEU A 145 11.94 -0.43 -1.53
C LEU A 145 13.07 0.22 -2.34
N PHE A 146 12.95 0.28 -3.67
CA PHE A 146 13.92 0.98 -4.51
C PHE A 146 14.06 2.46 -4.12
N LEU A 147 12.94 3.16 -3.89
CA LEU A 147 12.98 4.56 -3.45
C LEU A 147 13.54 4.68 -2.03
N LEU A 148 13.06 3.85 -1.10
CA LEU A 148 13.47 3.87 0.30
C LEU A 148 14.96 3.55 0.48
N GLY A 149 15.55 2.71 -0.36
CA GLY A 149 16.98 2.42 -0.30
C GLY A 149 17.90 3.59 -0.65
N SER A 150 17.36 4.75 -1.04
CA SER A 150 18.15 5.99 -1.09
C SER A 150 18.38 6.63 0.29
N ASP A 151 17.55 6.31 1.28
CA ASP A 151 17.71 6.76 2.68
C ASP A 151 18.29 5.66 3.59
N TYR A 152 18.15 4.38 3.20
CA TYR A 152 18.55 3.22 4.01
C TYR A 152 19.48 2.30 3.21
N ASP A 153 20.78 2.41 3.46
CA ASP A 153 21.85 1.77 2.67
C ASP A 153 21.72 0.24 2.55
N TRP A 154 21.09 -0.41 3.53
CA TRP A 154 20.92 -1.86 3.55
C TRP A 154 19.79 -2.37 2.63
N ILE A 155 18.86 -1.50 2.22
CA ILE A 155 17.68 -1.92 1.45
C ILE A 155 18.03 -2.34 0.02
N HIS A 156 18.89 -1.59 -0.68
CA HIS A 156 19.26 -1.93 -2.06
C HIS A 156 19.99 -3.28 -2.16
N PRO A 157 21.00 -3.58 -1.33
CA PRO A 157 21.61 -4.90 -1.28
C PRO A 157 20.59 -6.03 -1.07
N GLU A 158 19.70 -5.89 -0.09
CA GLU A 158 18.70 -6.91 0.22
C GLU A 158 17.69 -7.10 -0.93
N LEU A 159 17.23 -5.99 -1.51
CA LEU A 159 16.33 -6.03 -2.66
C LEU A 159 17.00 -6.72 -3.87
N VAL A 160 18.27 -6.44 -4.14
CA VAL A 160 19.02 -7.09 -5.23
C VAL A 160 19.08 -8.60 -5.02
N LEU A 161 19.40 -9.06 -3.81
CA LEU A 161 19.46 -10.48 -3.47
C LEU A 161 18.15 -11.20 -3.77
N ILE A 162 17.02 -10.64 -3.32
CA ILE A 162 15.69 -11.21 -3.56
C ILE A 162 15.37 -11.22 -5.06
N LEU A 163 15.61 -10.12 -5.76
CA LEU A 163 15.31 -9.99 -7.19
C LEU A 163 16.12 -10.97 -8.05
N GLU A 164 17.40 -11.17 -7.74
CA GLU A 164 18.28 -12.09 -8.48
C GLU A 164 17.93 -13.56 -8.19
N ARG A 165 17.67 -13.91 -6.92
CA ARG A 165 17.23 -15.25 -6.50
C ARG A 165 15.93 -15.67 -7.19
N ASP A 166 14.93 -14.81 -7.19
CA ASP A 166 13.59 -15.15 -7.68
C ASP A 166 13.44 -14.93 -9.18
N TYR A 167 14.39 -14.24 -9.82
CA TYR A 167 14.28 -13.74 -11.19
C TYR A 167 13.79 -14.82 -12.15
N GLN A 168 14.42 -15.99 -12.18
CA GLN A 168 14.16 -17.02 -13.19
C GLN A 168 12.81 -17.72 -12.99
N MET A 169 12.36 -17.87 -11.75
CA MET A 169 11.15 -18.59 -11.36
C MET A 169 9.88 -17.75 -11.51
N GLN A 170 10.02 -16.42 -11.62
CA GLN A 170 8.90 -15.51 -11.64
C GLN A 170 8.35 -15.21 -13.06
N SER A 171 7.14 -14.65 -13.10
CA SER A 171 6.46 -14.27 -14.35
C SER A 171 7.23 -13.22 -15.18
N SER A 172 6.90 -13.11 -16.48
CA SER A 172 7.47 -12.08 -17.36
C SER A 172 7.25 -10.65 -16.85
N GLY A 173 6.08 -10.39 -16.24
CA GLY A 173 5.77 -9.08 -15.65
C GLY A 173 6.67 -8.73 -14.47
N PHE A 174 6.97 -9.72 -13.61
CA PHE A 174 7.93 -9.57 -12.52
C PHE A 174 9.34 -9.34 -13.07
N LYS A 175 9.81 -10.20 -14.00
CA LYS A 175 11.13 -10.10 -14.63
C LYS A 175 11.39 -8.72 -15.24
N ALA A 176 10.41 -8.18 -15.97
CA ALA A 176 10.51 -6.85 -16.57
C ALA A 176 10.71 -5.73 -15.53
N ARG A 177 9.96 -5.77 -14.42
CA ARG A 177 10.08 -4.82 -13.30
C ARG A 177 11.42 -4.97 -12.58
N ALA A 178 11.77 -6.20 -12.20
CA ALA A 178 13.01 -6.54 -11.53
C ALA A 178 14.23 -6.07 -12.34
N GLY A 179 14.26 -6.36 -13.64
CA GLY A 179 15.34 -5.95 -14.54
C GLY A 179 15.49 -4.43 -14.64
N HIS A 180 14.39 -3.67 -14.62
CA HIS A 180 14.44 -2.21 -14.61
C HIS A 180 15.00 -1.65 -13.28
N ILE A 181 14.63 -2.24 -12.15
CA ILE A 181 15.11 -1.82 -10.82
C ILE A 181 16.59 -2.17 -10.64
N LEU A 182 17.00 -3.40 -10.98
CA LEU A 182 18.41 -3.82 -10.93
C LEU A 182 19.30 -2.89 -11.77
N LYS A 183 18.85 -2.48 -12.96
CA LYS A 183 19.58 -1.51 -13.80
C LYS A 183 19.67 -0.12 -13.17
N LYS A 184 18.69 0.29 -12.37
CA LYS A 184 18.72 1.58 -11.68
C LYS A 184 19.61 1.57 -10.44
N ILE A 185 19.68 0.46 -9.72
CA ILE A 185 20.55 0.31 -8.54
C ILE A 185 22.03 0.22 -8.94
N LYS A 186 22.33 -0.43 -10.07
CA LYS A 186 23.72 -0.56 -10.57
C LYS A 186 24.28 0.70 -11.24
N ARG A 187 23.48 1.76 -11.38
CA ARG A 187 23.89 3.04 -11.98
C ARG A 187 24.26 4.02 -10.88
#